data_AF-A0A946NGL4-F1
#
_entry.id   AF-A0A946NGL4-F1
#
_cell.length_a   1.000
_cell.length_b   1.000
_cell.length_c   1.000
_cell.angle_alpha   90.00
_cell.angle_beta   90.00
_cell.angle_gamma   90.00
#
_symmetry.space_group_name_H-M   'P 1'
#
loop_
_entity.id
_entity.type
_entity.pdbx_description
1 polymer ?
#
loop_
_entity_poly.entity_id
_entity_poly.type
_entity_poly.pdbx_seq_one_letter_code
_entity_poly.pdbx_strand_id
1 'polypeptide(L)'
;GPARKLVGIEIAGDAITSAPEQPWPVFSDDENVGYVSRCIFSPRLGKNIGFANVPSELSSIDTKLTIKCFLGNLTATVSAFPWVPAERIARSSRTIQTTMSPFSPPLMRASRL
;
A
#
# COMPACT_ATOMS: atom_id res chain seq x y z
N GLY A 1 20.20 4.15 9.32
CA GLY A 1 19.10 3.94 8.37
C GLY A 1 19.10 5.07 7.34
N PRO A 2 18.16 5.11 6.38
CA PRO A 2 18.06 6.21 5.43
C PRO A 2 17.66 7.51 6.14
N ALA A 3 18.17 8.64 5.66
CA ALA A 3 17.90 9.97 6.22
C ALA A 3 16.46 10.47 5.98
N ARG A 4 15.75 9.87 5.00
CA ARG A 4 14.37 10.21 4.67
C ARG A 4 13.53 8.94 4.57
N LYS A 5 12.25 9.05 4.90
CA LYS A 5 11.29 7.94 4.87
C LYS A 5 10.01 8.36 4.18
N LEU A 6 9.37 7.39 3.53
CA LEU A 6 8.00 7.51 3.04
C LEU A 6 7.06 7.05 4.15
N VAL A 7 6.17 7.92 4.59
CA VAL A 7 5.21 7.65 5.66
C VAL A 7 3.77 7.79 5.16
N GLY A 8 2.87 7.01 5.75
CA GLY A 8 1.43 7.24 5.59
C GLY A 8 1.02 8.48 6.38
N ILE A 9 0.12 9.28 5.84
CA ILE A 9 -0.44 10.45 6.51
C ILE A 9 -1.96 10.44 6.44
N GLU A 10 -2.59 10.98 7.47
CA GLU A 10 -4.00 11.36 7.51
C GLU A 10 -4.10 12.88 7.51
N ILE A 11 -4.95 13.45 6.65
CA ILE A 11 -5.08 14.90 6.46
C ILE A 11 -6.44 15.35 6.98
N ALA A 12 -6.45 16.32 7.89
CA ALA A 12 -7.67 16.89 8.44
C ALA A 12 -8.35 17.85 7.45
N GLY A 13 -9.64 18.09 7.66
CA GLY A 13 -10.45 19.01 6.86
C GLY A 13 -11.36 18.28 5.87
N ASP A 14 -11.86 19.05 4.91
CA ASP A 14 -12.82 18.58 3.91
C ASP A 14 -12.24 17.51 2.98
N ALA A 15 -13.14 16.77 2.31
CA ALA A 15 -12.75 15.71 1.40
C ALA A 15 -11.88 16.25 0.24
N ILE A 16 -10.66 15.74 0.12
CA ILE A 16 -9.78 16.01 -1.00
C ILE A 16 -10.27 15.17 -2.20
N THR A 17 -10.98 15.82 -3.12
CA THR A 17 -11.59 15.19 -4.30
C THR A 17 -10.69 15.18 -5.53
N SER A 18 -9.62 16.00 -5.52
CA SER A 18 -8.62 16.08 -6.58
C SER A 18 -7.24 15.77 -5.99
N ALA A 19 -6.57 14.76 -6.55
CA ALA A 19 -5.21 14.43 -6.13
C ALA A 19 -4.22 15.56 -6.49
N PRO A 20 -3.08 15.68 -5.79
CA PRO A 20 -2.03 16.63 -6.15
C PRO A 20 -1.54 16.41 -7.59
N GLU A 21 -1.62 17.43 -8.46
CA GLU A 21 -0.94 17.42 -9.77
C GLU A 21 0.58 17.59 -9.62
N GLN A 22 0.99 18.31 -8.59
CA GLN A 22 2.38 18.51 -8.19
C GLN A 22 2.53 18.18 -6.70
N PRO A 23 3.73 17.76 -6.24
CA PRO A 23 3.96 17.47 -4.83
C PRO A 23 3.64 18.67 -3.94
N TRP A 24 2.82 18.47 -2.90
CA TRP A 24 2.51 19.55 -1.96
C TRP A 24 3.58 19.62 -0.87
N PRO A 25 4.20 20.80 -0.63
CA PRO A 25 5.24 20.93 0.39
C PRO A 25 4.70 20.66 1.79
N VAL A 26 5.53 20.01 2.61
CA VAL A 26 5.26 19.65 4.00
C VAL A 26 6.17 20.44 4.92
N PHE A 27 5.60 21.01 5.96
CA PHE A 27 6.27 21.84 6.94
C PHE A 27 6.17 21.22 8.34
N SER A 28 7.25 21.37 9.11
CA SER A 28 7.24 21.28 10.57
C SER A 28 7.52 22.69 11.07
N ASP A 29 6.58 23.28 11.80
CA ASP A 29 6.60 24.71 12.12
C ASP A 29 6.74 25.56 10.84
N ASP A 30 7.85 26.29 10.68
CA ASP A 30 8.14 27.15 9.53
C ASP A 30 9.14 26.55 8.53
N GLU A 31 9.68 25.36 8.81
CA GLU A 31 10.67 24.72 7.94
C GLU A 31 10.01 23.75 6.96
N ASN A 32 10.38 23.84 5.67
CA ASN A 32 9.98 22.86 4.67
C ASN A 32 10.80 21.57 4.85
N VAL A 33 10.16 20.53 5.36
CA VAL A 33 10.78 19.26 5.69
C VAL A 33 10.56 18.21 4.60
N GLY A 34 9.68 18.45 3.62
CA GLY A 34 9.42 17.47 2.58
C GLY A 34 8.20 17.75 1.72
N TYR A 35 7.54 16.69 1.26
CA TYR A 35 6.39 16.82 0.38
C TYR A 35 5.45 15.62 0.45
N VAL A 36 4.17 15.88 0.19
CA VAL A 36 3.14 14.88 -0.10
C VAL A 36 3.23 14.52 -1.58
N SER A 37 3.47 13.24 -1.88
CA SER A 37 3.54 12.75 -3.26
C SER A 37 2.16 12.45 -3.84
N ARG A 38 1.23 12.03 -2.98
CA ARG A 38 -0.16 11.74 -3.34
C ARG A 38 -1.05 11.76 -2.09
N CYS A 39 -2.27 12.24 -2.24
CA CYS A 39 -3.31 12.14 -1.23
C CYS A 39 -4.69 12.21 -1.88
N ILE A 40 -5.69 11.61 -1.24
CA ILE A 40 -7.09 11.62 -1.69
C ILE A 40 -8.01 11.29 -0.50
N PHE A 41 -9.26 11.73 -0.56
CA PHE A 41 -10.30 11.23 0.34
C PHE A 41 -10.55 9.73 0.10
N SER A 42 -10.62 8.95 1.18
CA SER A 42 -11.02 7.55 1.13
C SER A 42 -12.45 7.40 1.65
N PRO A 43 -13.46 7.14 0.79
CA PRO A 43 -14.84 6.93 1.22
C PRO A 43 -14.99 5.76 2.20
N ARG A 44 -14.16 4.72 2.04
CA ARG A 44 -14.16 3.54 2.91
C ARG A 44 -13.70 3.85 4.34
N LEU A 45 -12.80 4.82 4.49
CA LEU A 45 -12.24 5.19 5.79
C LEU A 45 -12.86 6.48 6.37
N GLY A 46 -13.59 7.24 5.56
CA GLY A 46 -14.17 8.53 5.96
C GLY A 46 -13.13 9.62 6.23
N LYS A 47 -11.94 9.53 5.63
CA LYS A 47 -10.83 10.48 5.86
C LYS A 47 -9.91 10.63 4.66
N ASN A 48 -9.18 11.75 4.62
CA ASN A 48 -8.12 11.97 3.64
C ASN A 48 -6.87 11.20 4.05
N ILE A 49 -6.32 10.43 3.11
CA ILE A 49 -5.11 9.64 3.32
C ILE A 49 -4.11 9.93 2.20
N GLY A 50 -2.83 9.74 2.49
CA GLY A 50 -1.78 9.98 1.51
C GLY A 50 -0.40 9.49 1.95
N PHE A 51 0.60 9.82 1.16
CA PHE A 51 1.99 9.53 1.47
C PHE A 51 2.84 10.79 1.44
N ALA A 52 3.68 10.94 2.45
CA ALA A 52 4.64 12.04 2.56
C ALA A 52 6.07 11.50 2.63
N ASN A 53 7.00 12.19 1.97
CA ASN A 53 8.43 11.96 2.13
C ASN A 53 8.98 12.98 3.14
N VAL A 54 9.47 12.51 4.29
CA VAL A 54 9.91 13.34 5.42
C VAL A 54 11.27 12.88 5.96
N PRO A 55 11.98 13.70 6.76
CA PRO A 55 13.18 13.29 7.48
C PRO A 55 12.87 12.13 8.44
N SER A 56 13.85 11.27 8.72
CA SER A 56 13.67 10.10 9.59
C SER A 56 13.17 10.46 10.99
N GLU A 57 13.51 11.65 11.47
CA GLU A 57 13.22 12.20 12.80
C GLU A 57 11.73 12.54 12.94
N LEU A 58 11.08 12.90 11.82
CA LEU A 58 9.66 13.26 11.76
C LEU A 58 8.77 12.10 11.26
N SER A 59 9.30 10.88 11.23
CA SER A 59 8.61 9.71 10.67
C SER A 59 7.76 8.92 11.68
N SER A 60 7.77 9.34 12.94
CA SER A 60 7.07 8.65 14.03
C SER A 60 5.56 8.81 13.90
N ILE A 61 4.79 7.75 14.22
CA ILE A 61 3.33 7.81 14.27
C ILE A 61 2.88 8.95 15.20
N ASP A 62 1.76 9.58 14.85
CA ASP A 62 1.17 10.73 15.54
C ASP A 62 1.96 12.05 15.42
N THR A 63 3.06 12.08 14.65
CA THR A 63 3.77 13.33 14.34
C THR A 63 2.86 14.25 13.51
N LYS A 64 2.69 15.49 13.97
CA LYS A 64 1.90 16.52 13.28
C LYS A 64 2.75 17.26 12.25
N LEU A 65 2.16 17.54 11.10
CA LEU A 65 2.78 18.21 9.96
C LEU A 65 1.79 19.21 9.35
N THR A 66 2.30 20.25 8.71
CA THR A 66 1.50 21.23 7.98
C THR A 66 1.73 21.06 6.48
N ILE A 67 0.68 20.84 5.70
CA ILE A 67 0.75 20.77 4.24
C ILE A 67 0.28 22.10 3.68
N LYS A 68 1.08 22.73 2.82
CA LYS A 68 0.66 23.95 2.11
C LYS A 68 0.27 23.59 0.68
N CYS A 69 -0.96 23.91 0.28
CA CYS A 69 -1.48 23.59 -1.05
C CYS A 69 -2.52 24.64 -1.50
N PHE A 70 -3.12 24.44 -2.68
CA PHE A 70 -4.13 25.37 -3.20
C PHE A 70 -5.41 25.44 -2.35
N LEU A 71 -5.67 24.42 -1.52
CA LEU A 71 -6.77 24.41 -0.54
C LEU A 71 -6.44 25.20 0.73
N GLY A 72 -5.23 25.76 0.83
CA GLY A 72 -4.71 26.40 2.02
C GLY A 72 -3.76 25.51 2.82
N ASN A 73 -3.63 25.83 4.11
CA ASN A 73 -2.77 25.11 5.04
C ASN A 73 -3.58 24.00 5.72
N LEU A 74 -3.26 22.75 5.41
CA LEU A 74 -3.93 21.57 5.96
C LEU A 74 -3.08 20.94 7.06
N THR A 75 -3.70 20.51 8.16
CA THR A 75 -3.02 19.73 9.19
C THR A 75 -3.00 18.26 8.80
N ALA A 76 -1.83 17.63 8.88
CA ALA A 76 -1.67 16.20 8.67
C ALA A 76 -1.02 15.52 9.89
N THR A 77 -1.28 14.23 10.05
CA THR A 77 -0.69 13.40 11.10
C THR A 77 -0.12 12.12 10.48
N VAL A 78 1.11 11.76 10.86
CA VAL A 78 1.74 10.52 10.42
C VAL A 78 0.94 9.33 10.98
N SER A 79 0.52 8.43 10.10
CA SER A 79 -0.32 7.28 10.43
C SER A 79 0.31 5.96 9.96
N ALA A 80 -0.12 4.86 10.57
CA ALA A 80 0.26 3.54 10.13
C ALA A 80 -0.39 3.24 8.77
N PHE A 81 0.36 2.55 7.90
CA PHE A 81 -0.16 2.02 6.65
C PHE A 81 0.30 0.55 6.50
N PRO A 82 -0.45 -0.31 5.80
CA PRO A 82 -1.65 -0.01 5.00
C PRO A 82 -2.88 0.31 5.85
N TRP A 83 -3.66 1.33 5.46
CA TRP A 83 -4.88 1.75 6.21
C TRP A 83 -6.01 0.71 6.18
N VAL A 84 -5.98 -0.21 5.23
CA VAL A 84 -6.89 -1.34 5.18
C VAL A 84 -6.09 -2.62 5.03
N PRO A 85 -6.41 -3.67 5.82
CA PRO A 85 -5.72 -4.95 5.72
C PRO A 85 -5.76 -5.50 4.29
N ALA A 86 -4.63 -6.04 3.83
CA ALA A 86 -4.59 -6.76 2.57
C ALA A 86 -5.30 -8.12 2.74
N GLU A 87 -6.29 -8.39 1.88
CA GLU A 87 -6.86 -9.73 1.79
C GLU A 87 -5.95 -10.60 0.91
N ARG A 88 -5.47 -11.71 1.46
CA ARG A 88 -4.63 -12.66 0.72
C ARG A 88 -5.52 -13.69 0.02
N ILE A 89 -5.54 -13.68 -1.30
CA ILE A 89 -6.17 -14.74 -2.08
C ILE A 89 -5.39 -16.03 -1.85
N ALA A 90 -6.01 -17.02 -1.22
CA ALA A 90 -5.40 -18.33 -1.04
C ALA A 90 -5.26 -19.01 -2.41
N ARG A 91 -4.01 -19.32 -2.82
CA ARG A 91 -3.79 -20.27 -3.91
C ARG A 91 -4.25 -21.65 -3.41
N SER A 92 -5.39 -22.10 -3.87
CA SER A 92 -5.75 -23.52 -3.76
C SER A 92 -4.78 -24.31 -4.65
N SER A 93 -3.84 -25.05 -4.05
CA SER A 93 -3.09 -26.07 -4.76
C SER A 93 -4.07 -27.17 -5.14
N ARG A 94 -4.46 -27.22 -6.41
CA ARG A 94 -5.23 -28.35 -6.94
C ARG A 94 -4.26 -29.52 -6.99
N THR A 95 -4.29 -30.40 -5.99
CA THR A 95 -3.59 -31.68 -6.06
C THR A 95 -4.18 -32.42 -7.26
N ILE A 96 -3.40 -32.55 -8.33
CA ILE A 96 -3.77 -33.41 -9.45
C ILE A 96 -3.77 -34.82 -8.87
N GLN A 97 -4.96 -35.37 -8.64
CA GLN A 97 -5.09 -36.80 -8.40
C GLN A 97 -4.76 -37.49 -9.72
N THR A 98 -3.52 -37.98 -9.83
CA THR A 98 -3.16 -38.95 -10.88
C THR A 98 -3.96 -40.21 -10.59
N THR A 99 -5.07 -40.38 -11.30
CA THR A 99 -5.76 -41.67 -11.34
C THR A 99 -4.82 -42.63 -12.07
N MET A 100 -4.21 -43.59 -11.38
CA MET A 100 -3.55 -44.71 -12.06
C MET A 100 -4.64 -45.48 -12.84
N SER A 101 -4.61 -45.36 -14.16
CA SER A 101 -5.48 -46.11 -15.06
C SER A 101 -5.08 -47.60 -15.01
N PRO A 102 -6.03 -48.55 -14.84
CA PRO A 102 -5.72 -49.97 -14.67
C PRO A 102 -5.59 -50.74 -16.00
N PHE A 103 -5.07 -50.12 -17.06
CA PHE A 103 -4.82 -50.81 -18.33
C PHE A 103 -3.34 -51.14 -18.49
N SER A 104 -2.92 -52.25 -17.89
CA SER A 104 -1.72 -52.96 -18.32
C SER A 104 -2.13 -54.00 -19.36
N PRO A 105 -1.65 -53.96 -20.61
CA PRO A 105 -1.95 -55.02 -21.58
C PRO A 105 -1.22 -56.31 -21.19
N PRO A 106 -1.79 -57.50 -21.45
CA PRO A 106 -1.14 -58.77 -21.16
C PRO A 106 0.04 -58.99 -22.11
N LEU A 107 1.18 -59.40 -21.55
CA LEU A 107 2.37 -59.79 -22.29
C LEU A 107 2.07 -61.06 -23.11
N MET A 108 1.87 -60.93 -24.43
CA MET A 108 1.83 -62.11 -25.30
C MET A 108 3.22 -62.75 -25.37
N ARG A 109 3.33 -63.98 -24.85
CA ARG A 109 4.48 -64.85 -25.06
C ARG A 109 4.55 -65.23 -26.54
N ALA A 110 5.59 -64.78 -27.23
CA ALA A 110 5.96 -65.35 -28.52
C ALA A 110 6.58 -66.73 -28.28
N SER A 111 5.83 -67.79 -28.57
CA SER A 111 6.37 -69.14 -28.66
C SER A 111 7.20 -69.26 -29.94
N ARG A 112 8.42 -69.79 -29.78
CA ARG A 112 9.28 -70.34 -30.83
C ARG A 112 8.47 -71.19 -31.81
N LEU A 113 8.73 -70.99 -33.11
CA LEU A 113 9.17 -72.01 -34.07
C LEU A 113 10.06 -71.34 -35.10
#